data_AF-A0A3G9FYG4-F1
#
_entry.id   AF-A0A3G9FYG4-F1
#
_cell.length_a   1.000
_cell.length_b   1.000
_cell.length_c   1.000
_cell.angle_alpha   90.00
_cell.angle_beta   90.00
_cell.angle_gamma   90.00
#
_symmetry.space_group_name_H-M   'P 1'
#
loop_
_entity.id
_entity.type
_entity.pdbx_description
1 polymer ?
#
loop_
_entity_poly.entity_id
_entity_poly.type
_entity_poly.pdbx_seq_one_letter_code
_entity_poly.pdbx_strand_id
1 'polypeptide(L)'
;MSQRVRFELDRRNFGVIRFPRDKGQTLVPLKPIEAALARTLDVQVEARRERLFGPKIPRFAYMGEVLSLRVLDSGDAVLDLSHADDEARETIIEHMRLSEDFESF
;
A
#
# COMPACT_ATOMS: atom_id res chain seq x y z
N MET A 1 20.29 -7.59 1.72
CA MET A 1 19.78 -6.29 1.24
C MET A 1 18.33 -6.49 0.88
N SER A 2 17.40 -5.83 1.57
CA SER A 2 15.98 -5.87 1.21
C SER A 2 15.80 -5.08 -0.08
N GLN A 3 15.18 -5.66 -1.10
CA GLN A 3 14.84 -4.96 -2.33
C GLN A 3 13.81 -3.86 -1.99
N ARG A 4 14.07 -2.61 -2.39
CA ARG A 4 13.15 -1.49 -2.15
C ARG A 4 11.85 -1.72 -2.90
N VAL A 5 10.74 -1.37 -2.25
CA VAL A 5 9.41 -1.46 -2.84
C VAL A 5 9.17 -0.20 -3.69
N ARG A 6 8.90 -0.41 -4.98
CA ARG A 6 8.60 0.67 -5.91
C ARG A 6 7.16 1.16 -5.70
N PHE A 7 6.97 2.46 -5.64
CA PHE A 7 5.62 3.04 -5.59
C PHE A 7 5.49 4.30 -6.46
N GLU A 8 4.27 4.55 -6.90
CA GLU A 8 3.88 5.72 -7.69
C GLU A 8 2.67 6.38 -7.02
N LEU A 9 2.68 7.71 -6.96
CA LEU A 9 1.51 8.48 -6.54
C LEU A 9 0.65 8.72 -7.76
N ASP A 10 -0.62 8.30 -7.71
CA ASP A 10 -1.55 8.60 -8.80
C ASP A 10 -1.88 10.10 -8.80
N ARG A 11 -1.26 10.84 -9.72
CA ARG A 11 -1.46 12.30 -9.87
C ARG A 11 -2.88 12.66 -10.37
N ARG A 12 -3.66 11.69 -10.85
CA ARG A 12 -5.03 11.88 -11.35
C ARG A 12 -6.07 11.45 -10.32
N ASN A 13 -5.77 10.42 -9.53
CA ASN A 13 -6.59 9.99 -8.39
C ASN A 13 -5.87 10.35 -7.09
N PHE A 14 -6.10 11.58 -6.61
CA PHE A 14 -5.63 12.00 -5.29
C PHE A 14 -6.07 10.97 -4.24
N GLY A 15 -5.11 10.44 -3.48
CA GLY A 15 -5.38 9.42 -2.46
C GLY A 15 -5.20 7.98 -2.93
N VAL A 16 -4.52 7.71 -4.03
CA VAL A 16 -4.13 6.34 -4.40
C VAL A 16 -2.61 6.22 -4.55
N ILE A 17 -2.03 5.26 -3.82
CA ILE A 17 -0.63 4.87 -3.98
C ILE A 17 -0.58 3.53 -4.71
N ARG A 18 0.11 3.49 -5.85
CA ARG A 18 0.25 2.29 -6.70
C ARG A 18 1.60 1.63 -6.49
N PHE A 19 1.60 0.30 -6.42
CA PHE A 19 2.79 -0.54 -6.40
C PHE A 19 2.82 -1.37 -7.69
N PRO A 20 3.59 -0.94 -8.70
CA PRO A 20 3.60 -1.59 -10.00
C PRO A 20 4.27 -2.97 -9.92
N ARG A 21 3.72 -3.95 -10.64
CA ARG A 21 4.38 -5.24 -10.82
C ARG A 21 5.64 -5.12 -11.67
N ASP A 22 6.59 -6.04 -11.50
CA ASP A 22 7.77 -6.06 -12.37
C ASP A 22 7.43 -6.59 -13.77
N LYS A 23 8.22 -6.19 -14.77
CA LYS A 23 8.07 -6.67 -16.14
C LYS A 23 8.17 -8.20 -16.18
N GLY A 24 7.15 -8.84 -16.75
CA GLY A 24 7.08 -10.30 -16.85
C GLY A 24 6.35 -10.99 -15.69
N GLN A 25 6.00 -10.27 -14.62
CA GLN A 25 5.14 -10.80 -13.56
C GLN A 25 3.66 -10.62 -13.92
N THR A 26 2.82 -11.59 -13.54
CA THR A 26 1.35 -11.48 -13.65
C THR A 26 0.76 -10.64 -12.52
N LEU A 27 1.33 -10.73 -11.31
CA LEU A 27 0.88 -10.05 -10.10
C LEU A 27 2.09 -9.54 -9.31
N VAL A 28 1.95 -8.39 -8.66
CA VAL A 28 2.96 -7.88 -7.72
C VAL A 28 2.97 -8.74 -6.44
N PRO A 29 4.15 -9.07 -5.88
CA PRO A 29 4.21 -9.77 -4.59
C PRO A 29 3.80 -8.81 -3.45
N LEU A 30 2.75 -9.18 -2.69
CA LEU A 30 2.23 -8.35 -1.59
C LEU A 30 3.13 -8.38 -0.35
N LYS A 31 3.77 -9.52 -0.05
CA LYS A 31 4.57 -9.71 1.17
C LYS A 31 5.64 -8.63 1.39
N PRO A 32 6.45 -8.24 0.38
CA PRO A 32 7.39 -7.12 0.52
C PRO A 32 6.71 -5.79 0.82
N ILE A 33 5.57 -5.50 0.16
CA ILE A 33 4.80 -4.26 0.36
C ILE A 33 4.25 -4.21 1.78
N GLU A 34 3.62 -5.28 2.25
CA GLU A 34 3.09 -5.41 3.61
C GLU A 34 4.18 -5.17 4.65
N ALA A 35 5.36 -5.78 4.46
CA ALA A 35 6.47 -5.65 5.39
C ALA A 35 7.09 -4.24 5.39
N ALA A 36 7.19 -3.59 4.22
CA ALA A 36 7.67 -2.22 4.10
C ALA A 36 6.71 -1.22 4.74
N LEU A 37 5.40 -1.38 4.53
CA LEU A 37 4.36 -0.56 5.16
C LEU A 37 4.37 -0.75 6.68
N ALA A 38 4.44 -2.00 7.16
CA ALA A 38 4.50 -2.31 8.58
C ALA A 38 5.68 -1.61 9.28
N ARG A 39 6.88 -1.66 8.69
CA ARG A 39 8.07 -1.00 9.25
C ARG A 39 8.01 0.53 9.14
N THR A 40 7.58 1.04 8.00
CA THR A 40 7.62 2.49 7.72
C THR A 40 6.58 3.27 8.53
N LEU A 41 5.41 2.67 8.78
CA LEU A 41 4.31 3.31 9.49
C LEU A 41 4.17 2.83 10.94
N ASP A 42 5.03 1.90 11.38
CA ASP A 42 4.93 1.20 12.67
C ASP A 42 3.53 0.60 12.92
N VAL A 43 3.04 -0.16 11.93
CA VAL A 43 1.69 -0.76 11.93
C VAL A 43 1.72 -2.27 11.81
N GLN A 44 0.67 -2.91 12.33
CA GLN A 44 0.40 -4.33 12.09
C GLN A 44 -0.52 -4.50 10.87
N VAL A 45 -0.04 -5.23 9.85
CA VAL A 45 -0.86 -5.58 8.69
C VAL A 45 -1.59 -6.90 8.93
N GLU A 46 -2.90 -6.88 8.79
CA GLU A 46 -3.79 -8.01 9.00
C GLU A 46 -4.55 -8.38 7.73
N ALA A 47 -4.74 -9.68 7.50
CA ALA A 47 -5.53 -10.18 6.37
C ALA A 47 -6.98 -10.45 6.80
N ARG A 48 -7.92 -9.58 6.42
CA ARG A 48 -9.35 -9.74 6.75
C ARG A 48 -10.22 -9.86 5.51
N ARG A 49 -11.32 -10.61 5.62
CA ARG A 49 -12.35 -10.67 4.56
C ARG A 49 -13.31 -9.49 4.72
N GLU A 50 -13.64 -8.84 3.60
CA GLU A 50 -14.68 -7.80 3.56
C GLU A 50 -16.10 -8.39 3.46
N ARG A 51 -16.23 -9.63 2.98
CA ARG A 51 -17.50 -10.35 2.80
C ARG A 51 -17.37 -11.80 3.27
N LEU A 52 -18.49 -12.44 3.60
CA LEU A 52 -18.56 -13.83 4.09
C LEU A 52 -17.73 -14.81 3.23
N PHE A 53 -17.71 -14.62 1.91
CA PHE A 53 -17.01 -15.48 0.95
C PHE A 53 -16.03 -14.73 0.02
N GLY A 54 -15.40 -13.65 0.51
CA GLY A 54 -14.42 -12.87 -0.27
C GLY A 54 -12.95 -13.27 -0.03
N PRO A 55 -12.03 -12.80 -0.89
CA PRO A 55 -10.60 -12.90 -0.62
C PRO A 55 -10.26 -12.14 0.68
N LYS A 56 -9.21 -12.58 1.36
CA LYS A 56 -8.64 -11.79 2.45
C LYS A 56 -7.83 -10.65 1.83
N ILE A 57 -8.05 -9.45 2.33
CA ILE A 57 -7.38 -8.23 1.90
C ILE A 57 -6.47 -7.78 3.04
N PRO A 58 -5.16 -7.56 2.79
CA PRO A 58 -4.27 -6.94 3.76
C PRO A 58 -4.75 -5.52 4.08
N ARG A 59 -4.80 -5.20 5.36
CA ARG A 59 -5.24 -3.90 5.87
C ARG A 59 -4.57 -3.59 7.19
N PHE A 60 -4.54 -2.32 7.55
CA PHE A 60 -3.97 -1.84 8.81
C PHE A 60 -4.69 -0.57 9.27
N ALA A 61 -4.57 -0.25 10.54
CA ALA A 61 -5.07 1.01 11.08
C ALA A 61 -3.91 2.01 11.21
N TYR A 62 -4.12 3.25 10.81
CA TYR A 62 -3.15 4.34 10.94
C TYR A 62 -3.87 5.65 11.20
N MET A 63 -3.51 6.36 12.27
CA MET A 63 -4.15 7.63 12.66
C MET A 63 -5.69 7.57 12.75
N GLY A 64 -6.26 6.44 13.18
CA GLY A 64 -7.70 6.24 13.27
C GLY A 64 -8.37 5.77 11.96
N GLU A 65 -7.65 5.82 10.85
CA GLU A 65 -8.11 5.37 9.53
C GLU A 65 -7.82 3.88 9.30
N VAL A 66 -8.71 3.17 8.58
CA VAL A 66 -8.49 1.78 8.18
C VAL A 66 -8.18 1.72 6.70
N LEU A 67 -6.94 1.37 6.38
CA LEU A 67 -6.41 1.38 5.02
C LEU A 67 -6.24 -0.04 4.49
N SER A 68 -6.47 -0.22 3.19
CA SER A 68 -6.49 -1.54 2.56
C SER A 68 -5.57 -1.59 1.34
N LEU A 69 -4.82 -2.68 1.22
CA LEU A 69 -3.97 -2.99 0.07
C LEU A 69 -4.69 -3.97 -0.85
N ARG A 70 -5.05 -3.54 -2.06
CA ARG A 70 -5.78 -4.36 -3.05
C ARG A 70 -4.93 -4.63 -4.27
N VAL A 71 -5.08 -5.80 -4.88
CA VAL A 71 -4.50 -6.10 -6.21
C VAL A 71 -5.56 -5.80 -7.27
N LEU A 72 -5.18 -5.01 -8.26
CA LEU A 72 -6.00 -4.68 -9.42
C LEU A 72 -5.95 -5.79 -10.46
N ASP A 73 -6.89 -5.78 -11.40
CA ASP A 73 -6.88 -6.70 -12.56
C ASP A 73 -5.63 -6.54 -13.44
N SER A 74 -4.95 -5.38 -13.38
CA SER A 74 -3.66 -5.16 -14.05
C SER A 74 -2.50 -5.96 -13.43
N GLY A 75 -2.72 -6.51 -12.24
CA GLY A 75 -1.72 -7.18 -11.40
C GLY A 75 -0.93 -6.26 -10.48
N ASP A 76 -1.17 -4.95 -10.51
CA ASP A 76 -0.56 -4.00 -9.60
C ASP A 76 -1.29 -3.98 -8.27
N ALA A 77 -0.62 -3.57 -7.20
CA ALA A 77 -1.28 -3.31 -5.93
C ALA A 77 -1.56 -1.82 -5.74
N VAL A 78 -2.60 -1.52 -4.98
CA VAL A 78 -3.01 -0.17 -4.62
C VAL A 78 -3.26 -0.11 -3.13
N LEU A 79 -2.64 0.87 -2.47
CA LEU A 79 -3.06 1.35 -1.17
C LEU A 79 -4.01 2.54 -1.39
N ASP A 80 -5.27 2.33 -1.02
CA ASP A 80 -6.34 3.31 -1.16
C ASP A 80 -6.40 4.19 0.09
N LEU A 81 -6.12 5.48 -0.09
CA LEU A 81 -6.16 6.55 0.90
C LEU A 81 -7.32 7.53 0.62
N SER A 82 -8.23 7.23 -0.31
CA SER A 82 -9.32 8.14 -0.71
C SER A 82 -10.29 8.49 0.42
N HIS A 83 -10.39 7.59 1.41
CA HIS A 83 -11.21 7.77 2.60
C HIS A 83 -10.44 8.34 3.80
N ALA A 84 -9.10 8.34 3.75
CA ALA A 84 -8.28 8.91 4.81
C ALA A 84 -8.42 10.43 4.83
N ASP A 85 -8.42 11.03 6.01
CA ASP A 85 -8.31 12.49 6.12
C ASP A 85 -6.99 13.01 5.51
N ASP A 86 -6.92 14.32 5.29
CA ASP A 86 -5.78 14.93 4.61
C ASP A 86 -4.48 14.81 5.44
N GLU A 87 -4.57 14.90 6.77
CA GLU A 87 -3.42 14.80 7.67
C GLU A 87 -2.78 13.40 7.63
N ALA A 88 -3.59 12.35 7.78
CA ALA A 88 -3.14 10.96 7.70
C ALA A 88 -2.56 10.66 6.31
N ARG A 89 -3.21 11.15 5.25
CA ARG A 89 -2.76 10.93 3.87
C ARG A 89 -1.40 11.57 3.61
N GLU A 90 -1.23 12.83 3.98
CA GLU A 90 0.05 13.54 3.83
C GLU A 90 1.15 12.86 4.64
N THR A 91 0.85 12.51 5.88
CA THR A 91 1.79 11.83 6.78
C THR A 91 2.25 10.49 6.22
N ILE A 92 1.34 9.65 5.69
CA ILE A 92 1.69 8.37 5.08
C ILE A 92 2.61 8.57 3.87
N ILE A 93 2.26 9.50 2.99
CA ILE A 93 3.05 9.78 1.78
C ILE A 93 4.45 10.27 2.16
N GLU A 94 4.56 11.13 3.18
CA GLU A 94 5.84 11.63 3.68
C GLU A 94 6.71 10.50 4.24
N HIS A 95 6.16 9.65 5.12
CA HIS A 95 6.89 8.50 5.67
C HIS A 95 7.37 7.56 4.56
N MET A 96 6.53 7.27 3.56
CA MET A 96 6.92 6.44 2.42
C MET A 96 8.01 7.07 1.57
N ARG A 97 8.01 8.39 1.37
CA ARG A 97 9.06 9.10 0.63
C ARG A 97 10.40 9.12 1.35
N LEU A 98 10.39 9.21 2.68
CA LEU A 98 11.59 9.31 3.50
C LEU A 98 12.18 7.94 3.90
N SER A 99 11.40 6.88 3.79
CA SER A 99 11.80 5.53 4.18
C SER A 99 12.77 4.87 3.20
N GLU A 100 13.79 4.19 3.74
CA GLU A 100 14.74 3.39 2.95
C GLU A 100 14.13 2.11 2.38
N ASP A 101 12.92 1.73 2.81
CA ASP A 101 12.20 0.56 2.31
C ASP A 101 11.51 0.81 0.97
N PHE A 102 11.35 2.07 0.57
CA PHE A 102 10.61 2.47 -0.61
C PHE A 102 11.46 3.22 -1.64
N GLU A 103 11.01 3.18 -2.89
CA GLU A 103 11.57 3.96 -3.99
C GLU A 103 10.40 4.57 -4.80
N SER A 104 10.35 5.90 -4.87
CA SER A 104 9.30 6.63 -5.59
C SER A 104 9.65 6.83 -7.06
N PHE A 105 8.67 6.66 -7.95
CA PHE A 105 8.78 6.93 -9.39
C PHE A 105 7.90 8.11 -9.84
#